data_AF-X1FV44-F1
#
_entry.id   AF-X1FV44-F1
#
_cell.length_a   1.000
_cell.length_b   1.000
_cell.length_c   1.000
_cell.angle_alpha   90.00
_cell.angle_beta   90.00
_cell.angle_gamma   90.00
#
_symmetry.space_group_name_H-M   'P 1'
#
loop_
_entity.id
_entity.type
_entity.pdbx_description
1 polymer ?
#
loop_
_entity_poly.entity_id
_entity_poly.type
_entity_poly.pdbx_seq_one_letter_code
_entity_poly.pdbx_strand_id
1 'polypeptide(L)'
;GSGEMGSKSGLTTLGTQLVEEMNRLGMIIDISHMNETGFFDIVELTKDPFIATHSNCSALCDHHRNLTDDQIKALAEKGGVLHLSYCGGFIKKGITRENLDEVSLNDWLDHLDYAIDLVGPNHVGLGSDFDGGCGFPGLSDATMIPNVTRGMVAREYSDEDIEKVLGGNFLRVFNKVIS
;
A
#
# COMPACT_ATOMS: atom_id res chain seq x y z
N GLY A 1 0.21 -16.99 -2.95
CA GLY A 1 0.70 -15.59 -3.00
C GLY A 1 0.08 -14.86 -4.18
N SER A 2 0.21 -13.53 -4.27
CA SER A 2 -0.49 -12.69 -5.26
C SER A 2 -0.20 -13.04 -6.72
N GLY A 3 0.94 -13.67 -7.03
CA GLY A 3 1.31 -14.12 -8.38
C GLY A 3 0.85 -15.54 -8.73
N GLU A 4 0.27 -16.27 -7.79
CA GLU A 4 -0.24 -17.63 -8.00
C GLU A 4 -1.67 -17.57 -8.56
N MET A 5 -1.79 -17.28 -9.86
CA MET A 5 -3.07 -17.28 -10.55
C MET A 5 -3.72 -18.68 -10.43
N GLY A 6 -4.79 -18.78 -9.63
CA GLY A 6 -5.59 -20.00 -9.46
C GLY A 6 -5.57 -20.62 -8.06
N SER A 7 -4.65 -20.25 -7.17
CA SER A 7 -4.72 -20.68 -5.77
C SER A 7 -5.74 -19.82 -5.02
N LYS A 8 -7.02 -20.22 -5.08
CA LYS A 8 -8.09 -19.66 -4.23
C LYS A 8 -7.95 -20.05 -2.76
N SER A 9 -6.85 -20.70 -2.39
CA SER A 9 -6.57 -21.10 -1.02
C SER A 9 -6.28 -19.86 -0.18
N GLY A 10 -7.03 -19.75 0.91
CA GLY A 10 -6.74 -18.83 2.00
C GLY A 10 -5.55 -19.27 2.83
N LEU A 11 -5.48 -18.76 4.06
CA LEU A 11 -4.48 -19.15 5.03
C LEU A 11 -4.61 -20.64 5.38
N THR A 12 -3.46 -21.29 5.54
CA THR A 12 -3.42 -22.63 6.13
C THR A 12 -3.71 -22.57 7.63
N THR A 13 -3.97 -23.71 8.28
CA THR A 13 -4.10 -23.76 9.74
C THR A 13 -2.89 -23.12 10.46
N LEU A 14 -1.68 -23.36 9.95
CA LEU A 14 -0.47 -22.71 10.48
C LEU A 14 -0.48 -21.19 10.23
N GLY A 15 -0.99 -20.74 9.08
CA GLY A 15 -1.15 -19.32 8.77
C GLY A 15 -2.13 -18.62 9.72
N THR A 16 -3.27 -19.24 10.02
CA THR A 16 -4.23 -18.73 11.01
C THR A 16 -3.59 -18.62 12.39
N GLN A 17 -2.88 -19.66 12.85
CA GLN A 17 -2.16 -19.64 14.13
C GLN A 17 -1.07 -18.56 14.18
N LEU A 18 -0.38 -18.31 13.07
CA LEU A 18 0.60 -17.25 12.97
C LEU A 18 -0.05 -15.87 13.13
N VAL A 19 -1.20 -15.62 12.52
CA VAL A 19 -1.94 -14.36 12.67
C VAL A 19 -2.34 -14.13 14.12
N GLU A 20 -2.87 -15.15 14.80
CA GLU A 20 -3.22 -15.07 16.22
C GLU A 20 -2.01 -14.74 17.10
N GLU A 21 -0.86 -15.37 16.82
CA GLU A 21 0.37 -15.12 17.56
C GLU A 21 0.96 -13.73 17.26
N MET A 22 0.84 -13.23 16.02
CA MET A 22 1.24 -11.88 15.65
C MET A 22 0.41 -10.83 16.41
N ASN A 23 -0.92 -10.98 16.50
CA ASN A 23 -1.75 -10.11 17.34
C ASN A 23 -1.35 -10.22 18.82
N ARG A 24 -1.07 -11.43 19.34
CA ARG A 24 -0.65 -11.63 20.74
C ARG A 24 0.68 -10.92 21.07
N LEU A 25 1.59 -10.85 20.11
CA LEU A 25 2.92 -10.26 20.27
C LEU A 25 2.96 -8.76 19.95
N GLY A 26 1.89 -8.17 19.42
CA GLY A 26 1.93 -6.79 18.92
C GLY A 26 2.80 -6.66 17.66
N MET A 27 2.70 -7.62 16.74
CA MET A 27 3.36 -7.59 15.44
C MET A 27 2.42 -7.08 14.37
N ILE A 28 2.87 -6.09 13.60
CA ILE A 28 2.11 -5.56 12.46
C ILE A 28 2.06 -6.62 11.36
N ILE A 29 0.84 -6.91 10.89
CA ILE A 29 0.61 -7.77 9.73
C ILE A 29 0.73 -6.94 8.47
N ASP A 30 1.52 -7.43 7.51
CA ASP A 30 1.66 -6.87 6.17
C ASP A 30 1.04 -7.80 5.14
N ILE A 31 0.12 -7.27 4.33
CA ILE A 31 -0.60 -8.03 3.29
C ILE A 31 -0.01 -7.87 1.89
N SER A 32 1.06 -7.08 1.72
CA SER A 32 1.80 -7.04 0.46
C SER A 32 2.18 -8.46 0.03
N HIS A 33 1.97 -8.80 -1.24
CA HIS A 33 2.13 -10.12 -1.87
C HIS A 33 1.10 -11.19 -1.50
N MET A 34 0.10 -10.88 -0.69
CA MET A 34 -0.99 -11.81 -0.38
C MET A 34 -1.96 -11.93 -1.58
N ASN A 35 -2.58 -13.10 -1.76
CA ASN A 35 -3.71 -13.23 -2.70
C ASN A 35 -4.99 -12.66 -2.05
N GLU A 36 -6.04 -12.49 -2.85
CA GLU A 36 -7.29 -11.90 -2.37
C GLU A 36 -7.97 -12.75 -1.28
N THR A 37 -8.01 -14.07 -1.42
CA THR A 37 -8.59 -14.93 -0.37
C THR A 37 -7.86 -14.77 0.97
N GLY A 38 -6.53 -14.84 0.96
CA GLY A 38 -5.74 -14.66 2.18
C GLY A 38 -5.90 -13.26 2.76
N PHE A 39 -6.03 -12.23 1.92
CA PHE A 39 -6.32 -10.87 2.39
C PHE A 39 -7.61 -10.83 3.21
N PHE A 40 -8.71 -11.43 2.72
CA PHE A 40 -9.97 -11.44 3.46
C PHE A 40 -9.92 -12.34 4.69
N ASP A 41 -9.10 -13.40 4.72
CA ASP A 41 -8.84 -14.14 5.96
C ASP A 41 -8.17 -13.23 7.01
N ILE A 42 -7.23 -12.36 6.62
CA ILE A 42 -6.64 -11.37 7.53
C ILE A 42 -7.70 -10.41 8.06
N VAL A 43 -8.59 -9.90 7.19
CA VAL A 43 -9.69 -9.02 7.60
C VAL A 43 -10.55 -9.68 8.68
N GLU A 44 -10.89 -10.96 8.54
CA GLU A 44 -11.70 -11.68 9.52
C GLU A 44 -10.95 -12.00 10.82
N LEU A 45 -9.67 -12.36 10.73
CA LEU A 45 -8.90 -12.86 11.88
C LEU A 45 -8.25 -11.78 12.72
N THR A 46 -7.77 -10.69 12.10
CA THR A 46 -6.99 -9.67 12.81
C THR A 46 -7.86 -8.83 13.74
N LYS A 47 -7.34 -8.59 14.94
CA LYS A 47 -7.95 -7.72 15.95
C LYS A 47 -7.41 -6.29 15.89
N ASP A 48 -6.17 -6.14 15.43
CA ASP A 48 -5.48 -4.86 15.31
C ASP A 48 -5.42 -4.41 13.85
N PRO A 49 -5.18 -3.10 13.60
CA PRO A 49 -4.93 -2.61 12.26
C PRO A 49 -3.73 -3.31 11.61
N PHE A 50 -3.82 -3.50 10.30
CA PHE A 50 -2.77 -4.08 9.47
C PHE A 50 -2.48 -3.15 8.28
N ILE A 51 -1.43 -3.43 7.53
CA ILE A 51 -0.98 -2.56 6.44
C ILE A 51 -0.75 -3.33 5.15
N ALA A 52 -0.78 -2.61 4.04
CA ALA A 52 -0.08 -3.00 2.83
C ALA A 52 1.14 -2.10 2.73
N THR A 53 2.35 -2.66 2.83
CA THR A 53 3.61 -1.88 2.83
C THR A 53 4.04 -1.35 1.47
N HIS A 54 3.58 -1.97 0.37
CA HIS A 54 3.90 -1.57 -1.01
C HIS A 54 2.92 -2.22 -2.01
N SER A 55 1.84 -1.50 -2.28
CA SER A 55 0.80 -1.86 -3.27
C SER A 55 0.13 -0.59 -3.80
N ASN A 56 -0.49 -0.65 -4.99
CA ASN A 56 -1.24 0.47 -5.56
C ASN A 56 -2.71 0.10 -5.83
N CYS A 57 -3.43 0.96 -6.56
CA CYS A 57 -4.87 0.83 -6.84
C CYS A 57 -5.11 0.07 -8.15
N SER A 58 -5.81 -1.07 -8.09
CA SER A 58 -6.07 -1.90 -9.28
C SER A 58 -6.95 -1.17 -10.31
N ALA A 59 -7.81 -0.27 -9.86
CA ALA A 59 -8.66 0.55 -10.72
C ALA A 59 -7.90 1.43 -11.73
N LEU A 60 -6.68 1.86 -11.40
CA LEU A 60 -5.83 2.66 -12.30
C LEU A 60 -4.82 1.80 -13.07
N CYS A 61 -4.34 0.72 -12.45
CA CYS A 61 -3.44 -0.23 -13.10
C CYS A 61 -3.80 -1.66 -12.65
N ASP A 62 -4.48 -2.39 -13.53
CA ASP A 62 -4.86 -3.79 -13.34
C ASP A 62 -3.60 -4.68 -13.34
N HIS A 63 -3.03 -4.84 -12.14
CA HIS A 63 -1.85 -5.62 -11.85
C HIS A 63 -2.12 -6.45 -10.60
N HIS A 64 -1.73 -7.72 -10.61
CA HIS A 64 -2.01 -8.66 -9.51
C HIS A 64 -1.37 -8.28 -8.14
N ARG A 65 -0.51 -7.26 -8.11
CA ARG A 65 0.09 -6.69 -6.89
C ARG A 65 -0.70 -5.51 -6.31
N ASN A 66 -1.63 -4.97 -7.09
CA ASN A 66 -2.48 -3.86 -6.68
C ASN A 66 -3.75 -4.38 -6.02
N LEU A 67 -4.29 -3.57 -5.12
CA LEU A 67 -5.48 -3.89 -4.36
C LEU A 67 -6.73 -3.43 -5.12
N THR A 68 -7.78 -4.24 -5.06
CA THR A 68 -9.12 -3.84 -5.52
C THR A 68 -9.72 -2.82 -4.56
N ASP A 69 -10.74 -2.08 -4.99
CA ASP A 69 -11.43 -1.11 -4.14
C ASP A 69 -11.98 -1.74 -2.87
N ASP A 70 -12.49 -2.97 -2.96
CA ASP A 70 -13.04 -3.71 -1.82
C ASP A 70 -11.94 -4.06 -0.80
N GLN A 71 -10.75 -4.43 -1.27
CA GLN A 71 -9.59 -4.64 -0.40
C GLN A 71 -9.15 -3.32 0.27
N ILE A 72 -9.08 -2.21 -0.49
CA ILE A 72 -8.66 -0.91 0.06
C ILE A 72 -9.65 -0.44 1.13
N LYS A 73 -10.95 -0.56 0.89
CA LYS A 73 -12.01 -0.22 1.86
C LYS A 73 -11.95 -1.10 3.10
N ALA A 74 -11.86 -2.42 2.96
CA ALA A 74 -11.78 -3.34 4.09
C ALA A 74 -10.54 -3.09 4.96
N LEU A 75 -9.40 -2.78 4.34
CA LEU A 75 -8.18 -2.38 5.05
C LEU A 75 -8.39 -1.07 5.82
N ALA A 76 -9.04 -0.06 5.22
CA ALA A 76 -9.33 1.21 5.87
C ALA A 76 -10.32 1.07 7.04
N GLU A 77 -11.39 0.26 6.87
CA GLU A 77 -12.37 -0.06 7.92
C GLU A 77 -11.71 -0.69 9.15
N LYS A 78 -10.64 -1.46 8.95
CA LYS A 78 -9.81 -2.04 10.03
C LYS A 78 -8.78 -1.07 10.61
N GLY A 79 -8.81 0.20 10.20
CA GLY A 79 -7.89 1.23 10.64
C GLY A 79 -6.52 1.14 9.99
N GLY A 80 -6.36 0.33 8.94
CA GLY A 80 -5.08 0.06 8.28
C GLY A 80 -4.57 1.20 7.39
N VAL A 81 -3.44 0.96 6.73
CA VAL A 81 -2.81 1.93 5.79
C VAL A 81 -2.31 1.22 4.53
N LEU A 82 -2.71 1.74 3.37
CA LEU A 82 -2.17 1.39 2.06
C LEU A 82 -0.96 2.28 1.76
N HIS A 83 0.24 1.70 1.73
CA HIS A 83 1.45 2.40 1.35
C HIS A 83 1.70 2.23 -0.15
N LEU A 84 1.66 3.34 -0.87
CA LEU A 84 1.76 3.36 -2.33
C LEU A 84 3.19 3.11 -2.79
N SER A 85 3.32 2.12 -3.66
CA SER A 85 4.55 1.64 -4.25
C SER A 85 5.09 2.50 -5.38
N TYR A 86 6.41 2.55 -5.51
CA TYR A 86 7.09 3.27 -6.60
C TYR A 86 7.45 2.35 -7.77
N CYS A 87 6.94 1.12 -7.81
CA CYS A 87 7.18 0.19 -8.89
C CYS A 87 6.39 0.62 -10.13
N GLY A 88 7.09 0.99 -11.22
CA GLY A 88 6.45 1.51 -12.43
C GLY A 88 5.35 0.60 -13.01
N GLY A 89 5.57 -0.72 -13.00
CA GLY A 89 4.58 -1.71 -13.45
C GLY A 89 3.31 -1.81 -12.58
N PHE A 90 3.32 -1.23 -11.37
CA PHE A 90 2.15 -1.15 -10.49
C PHE A 90 1.44 0.21 -10.65
N ILE A 91 2.09 1.18 -11.28
CA ILE A 91 1.57 2.54 -11.47
C ILE A 91 0.88 2.66 -12.82
N LYS A 92 1.48 2.04 -13.86
CA LYS A 92 1.00 2.19 -15.23
C LYS A 92 1.18 0.91 -16.01
N LYS A 93 0.14 0.55 -16.76
CA LYS A 93 0.09 -0.70 -17.53
C LYS A 93 1.15 -0.69 -18.64
N GLY A 94 1.83 -1.81 -18.83
CA GLY A 94 2.82 -2.00 -19.90
C GLY A 94 4.22 -1.48 -19.55
N ILE A 95 4.43 -0.98 -18.33
CA ILE A 95 5.74 -0.54 -17.88
C ILE A 95 6.60 -1.75 -17.50
N THR A 96 7.82 -1.72 -18.00
CA THR A 96 8.90 -2.67 -17.74
C THR A 96 10.13 -1.89 -17.27
N ARG A 97 11.24 -2.59 -17.00
CA ARG A 97 12.52 -1.93 -16.67
C ARG A 97 13.11 -1.12 -17.84
N GLU A 98 12.71 -1.43 -19.07
CA GLU A 98 13.29 -0.83 -20.29
C GLU A 98 12.66 0.53 -20.63
N ASN A 99 11.48 0.84 -20.08
CA ASN A 99 10.71 2.05 -20.37
C ASN A 99 10.17 2.74 -19.11
N LEU A 100 10.95 2.73 -18.03
CA LEU A 100 10.58 3.40 -16.76
C LEU A 100 10.39 4.91 -16.91
N ASP A 101 10.96 5.53 -17.93
CA ASP A 101 10.81 6.96 -18.26
C ASP A 101 9.40 7.32 -18.76
N GLU A 102 8.56 6.34 -19.09
CA GLU A 102 7.14 6.55 -19.40
C GLU A 102 6.26 6.76 -18.14
N VAL A 103 6.80 6.52 -16.94
CA VAL A 103 6.15 6.78 -15.66
C VAL A 103 6.57 8.15 -15.15
N SER A 104 5.59 8.97 -14.81
CA SER A 104 5.79 10.29 -14.22
C SER A 104 5.35 10.31 -12.75
N LEU A 105 5.79 11.35 -12.03
CA LEU A 105 5.30 11.64 -10.69
C LEU A 105 3.77 11.81 -10.65
N ASN A 106 3.18 12.36 -11.72
CA ASN A 106 1.73 12.52 -11.79
C ASN A 106 1.00 11.18 -11.87
N ASP A 107 1.51 10.19 -12.62
CA ASP A 107 0.90 8.86 -12.65
C ASP A 107 0.88 8.24 -11.24
N TRP A 108 1.93 8.45 -10.44
CA TRP A 108 1.96 7.99 -9.04
C TRP A 108 1.02 8.80 -8.13
N LEU A 109 0.99 10.12 -8.27
CA LEU A 109 0.08 10.98 -7.51
C LEU A 109 -1.40 10.68 -7.85
N ASP A 110 -1.71 10.20 -9.06
CA ASP A 110 -3.07 9.77 -9.40
C ASP A 110 -3.52 8.58 -8.57
N HIS A 111 -2.61 7.66 -8.22
CA HIS A 111 -2.90 6.62 -7.23
C HIS A 111 -3.11 7.17 -5.83
N LEU A 112 -2.36 8.21 -5.44
CA LEU A 112 -2.53 8.88 -4.15
C LEU A 112 -3.91 9.51 -4.05
N ASP A 113 -4.30 10.32 -5.04
CA ASP A 113 -5.62 10.94 -5.10
C ASP A 113 -6.73 9.90 -5.10
N TYR A 114 -6.61 8.87 -5.94
CA TYR A 114 -7.63 7.82 -6.01
C TYR A 114 -7.81 7.10 -4.67
N ALA A 115 -6.72 6.76 -3.98
CA ALA A 115 -6.80 6.11 -2.68
C ALA A 115 -7.39 7.05 -1.61
N ILE A 116 -7.01 8.33 -1.61
CA ILE A 116 -7.54 9.31 -0.66
C ILE A 116 -9.02 9.59 -0.92
N ASP A 117 -9.46 9.70 -2.18
CA ASP A 117 -10.86 9.87 -2.52
C ASP A 117 -11.70 8.65 -2.08
N LEU A 118 -11.11 7.45 -2.12
CA LEU A 118 -11.80 6.21 -1.79
C LEU A 118 -11.98 6.00 -0.29
N VAL A 119 -10.95 6.28 0.52
CA VAL A 119 -10.93 5.92 1.95
C VAL A 119 -10.50 7.04 2.90
N GLY A 120 -10.18 8.21 2.36
CA GLY A 120 -9.71 9.37 3.11
C GLY A 120 -8.20 9.35 3.41
N PRO A 121 -7.65 10.51 3.83
CA PRO A 121 -6.21 10.70 3.98
C PRO A 121 -5.59 9.95 5.17
N ASN A 122 -6.39 9.36 6.06
CA ASN A 122 -5.92 8.64 7.25
C ASN A 122 -5.39 7.21 6.94
N HIS A 123 -5.52 6.76 5.69
CA HIS A 123 -5.32 5.36 5.30
C HIS A 123 -4.34 5.20 4.14
N VAL A 124 -3.60 6.24 3.78
CA VAL A 124 -2.64 6.21 2.66
C VAL A 124 -1.25 6.63 3.14
N GLY A 125 -0.20 6.00 2.62
CA GLY A 125 1.19 6.25 3.00
C GLY A 125 2.20 5.98 1.89
N LEU A 126 3.48 6.01 2.22
CA LEU A 126 4.59 5.83 1.27
C LEU A 126 5.22 4.43 1.40
N GLY A 127 5.34 3.70 0.29
CA GLY A 127 5.80 2.31 0.26
C GLY A 127 6.85 2.06 -0.81
N SER A 128 7.99 2.75 -0.75
CA SER A 128 8.89 2.91 -1.91
C SER A 128 9.29 1.64 -2.66
N ASP A 129 9.55 0.55 -1.93
CA ASP A 129 10.21 -0.64 -2.46
C ASP A 129 11.57 -0.30 -3.14
N PHE A 130 12.25 0.76 -2.64
CA PHE A 130 13.63 1.06 -3.04
C PHE A 130 14.55 -0.13 -2.78
N ASP A 131 15.53 -0.32 -3.65
CA ASP A 131 16.41 -1.50 -3.71
C ASP A 131 15.69 -2.85 -4.00
N GLY A 132 14.35 -2.87 -4.08
CA GLY A 132 13.52 -3.98 -4.55
C GLY A 132 13.34 -4.03 -6.08
N GLY A 133 13.95 -3.08 -6.81
CA GLY A 133 13.83 -2.94 -8.26
C GLY A 133 12.75 -1.95 -8.70
N CYS A 134 12.33 -1.07 -7.80
CA CYS A 134 11.32 -0.04 -8.01
C CYS A 134 11.95 1.38 -8.00
N GLY A 135 11.17 2.36 -8.43
CA GLY A 135 11.63 3.72 -8.75
C GLY A 135 11.53 4.04 -10.23
N PHE A 136 11.38 5.33 -10.53
CA PHE A 136 11.23 5.88 -11.88
C PHE A 136 11.70 7.35 -11.88
N PRO A 137 11.92 8.00 -13.05
CA PRO A 137 12.36 9.39 -13.07
C PRO A 137 11.43 10.33 -12.27
N GLY A 138 12.00 10.99 -11.25
CA GLY A 138 11.25 11.83 -10.32
C GLY A 138 10.98 11.19 -8.95
N LEU A 139 11.07 9.86 -8.82
CA LEU A 139 11.11 9.11 -7.56
C LEU A 139 12.07 7.92 -7.67
N SER A 140 13.30 8.19 -8.11
CA SER A 140 14.31 7.15 -8.36
C SER A 140 14.98 6.62 -7.10
N ASP A 141 15.02 7.43 -6.04
CA ASP A 141 15.72 7.14 -4.79
C ASP A 141 15.20 8.04 -3.65
N ALA A 142 15.70 7.80 -2.44
CA ALA A 142 15.27 8.50 -1.24
C ALA A 142 15.49 10.02 -1.28
N THR A 143 16.44 10.53 -2.06
CA THR A 143 16.69 11.97 -2.18
C THR A 143 15.56 12.69 -2.94
N MET A 144 14.74 11.93 -3.68
CA MET A 144 13.64 12.43 -4.48
C MET A 144 12.31 12.49 -3.74
N ILE A 145 12.21 11.95 -2.51
CA ILE A 145 10.97 11.98 -1.70
C ILE A 145 10.36 13.39 -1.57
N PRO A 146 11.13 14.51 -1.49
CA PRO A 146 10.55 15.85 -1.51
C PRO A 146 9.69 16.18 -2.74
N ASN A 147 9.82 15.43 -3.85
CA ASN A 147 8.92 15.55 -4.99
C ASN A 147 7.49 15.14 -4.65
N VAL A 148 7.29 14.14 -3.78
CA VAL A 148 5.95 13.74 -3.29
C VAL A 148 5.29 14.93 -2.60
N THR A 149 5.96 15.54 -1.62
CA THR A 149 5.45 16.72 -0.91
C THR A 149 5.16 17.87 -1.85
N ARG A 150 6.06 18.18 -2.80
CA ARG A 150 5.80 19.21 -3.82
C ARG A 150 4.57 18.89 -4.67
N GLY A 151 4.41 17.63 -5.04
CA GLY A 151 3.25 17.14 -5.79
C GLY A 151 1.95 17.31 -5.03
N MET A 152 1.92 16.93 -3.76
CA MET A 152 0.75 17.10 -2.89
C MET A 152 0.40 18.58 -2.68
N VAL A 153 1.40 19.44 -2.44
CA VAL A 153 1.17 20.90 -2.35
C VAL A 153 0.59 21.46 -3.65
N ALA A 154 1.10 21.01 -4.80
CA ALA A 154 0.58 21.42 -6.11
C ALA A 154 -0.84 20.91 -6.38
N ARG A 155 -1.27 19.83 -5.71
CA ARG A 155 -2.65 19.32 -5.70
C ARG A 155 -3.50 19.90 -4.56
N GLU A 156 -3.00 20.93 -3.88
CA GLU A 156 -3.71 21.68 -2.83
C GLU A 156 -4.08 20.85 -1.58
N TYR A 157 -3.35 19.76 -1.32
CA TYR A 157 -3.49 19.03 -0.05
C TYR A 157 -3.13 19.94 1.14
N SER A 158 -3.85 19.75 2.25
CA SER A 158 -3.53 20.42 3.50
C SER A 158 -2.21 19.91 4.09
N ASP A 159 -1.52 20.76 4.87
CA ASP A 159 -0.33 20.35 5.62
C ASP A 159 -0.62 19.13 6.52
N GLU A 160 -1.81 19.08 7.11
CA GLU A 160 -2.26 17.96 7.95
C GLU A 160 -2.33 16.64 7.16
N ASP A 161 -2.88 16.65 5.95
CA ASP A 161 -2.97 15.44 5.13
C ASP A 161 -1.63 15.02 4.54
N ILE A 162 -0.75 15.99 4.25
CA ILE A 162 0.64 15.72 3.89
C ILE A 162 1.36 15.02 5.05
N GLU A 163 1.25 15.52 6.28
CA GLU A 163 1.89 14.91 7.46
C GLU A 163 1.39 13.47 7.72
N LYS A 164 0.09 13.23 7.53
CA LYS A 164 -0.51 11.88 7.60
C LYS A 164 0.15 10.93 6.61
N VAL A 165 0.23 11.32 5.34
CA VAL A 165 0.79 10.49 4.26
C VAL A 165 2.29 10.27 4.42
N LEU A 166 3.05 11.29 4.84
CA LEU A 166 4.51 11.20 5.00
C LEU A 166 4.94 10.27 6.15
N GLY A 167 4.04 9.89 7.05
CA GLY A 167 4.33 8.90 8.09
C GLY A 167 3.40 8.91 9.28
N GLY A 168 2.57 9.95 9.46
CA GLY A 168 1.62 10.02 10.58
C GLY A 168 0.67 8.82 10.64
N ASN A 169 0.20 8.35 9.48
CA ASN A 169 -0.67 7.18 9.39
C ASN A 169 0.03 5.88 9.78
N PHE A 170 1.27 5.69 9.35
CA PHE A 170 2.06 4.52 9.77
C PHE A 170 2.30 4.55 11.28
N LEU A 171 2.71 5.70 11.83
CA LEU A 171 2.95 5.84 13.27
C LEU A 171 1.68 5.60 14.10
N ARG A 172 0.50 6.00 13.60
CA ARG A 172 -0.79 5.68 14.21
C ARG A 172 -1.00 4.18 14.32
N VAL A 173 -0.77 3.42 13.24
CA VAL A 173 -0.89 1.95 13.25
C VAL A 173 0.18 1.32 14.12
N PHE A 174 1.44 1.72 13.95
CA PHE A 174 2.57 1.21 14.72
C PHE A 174 2.31 1.33 16.22
N ASN A 175 2.03 2.54 16.70
CA ASN A 175 1.75 2.78 18.12
C ASN A 175 0.53 2.02 18.63
N LYS A 176 -0.49 1.79 17.79
CA LYS A 176 -1.69 1.04 18.17
C LYS A 176 -1.42 -0.47 18.33
N VAL A 177 -0.51 -1.02 17.53
CA VAL A 177 -0.22 -2.46 17.50
C VAL A 177 0.81 -2.85 18.56
N ILE A 178 1.81 -1.99 18.83
CA ILE A 178 2.89 -2.32 19.78
C ILE A 178 2.57 -1.97 21.24
N SER A 179 1.46 -1.27 21.51
CA SER A 179 1.02 -0.84 22.85
C SER A 179 0.22 -1.90 23.57
#